data_AF-A0A7G1H3N8-F1
#
_entry.id   AF-A0A7G1H3N8-F1
#
_cell.length_a   1.000
_cell.length_b   1.000
_cell.length_c   1.000
_cell.angle_alpha   90.00
_cell.angle_beta   90.00
_cell.angle_gamma   90.00
#
_symmetry.space_group_name_H-M   'P 1'
#
loop_
_entity.id
_entity.type
_entity.pdbx_description
1 polymer ?
#
loop_
_entity_poly.entity_id
_entity_poly.type
_entity_poly.pdbx_seq_one_letter_code
_entity_poly.pdbx_strand_id
1 'polypeptide(L)' 'MEKEEVKKKIYELVEKSMGKKKLKSSDIQKTISTDLGISRDEVKDALKDLIDEGKLIYTYFGGSFVEIPPK' A
#
# COMPACT_ATOMS: atom_id res chain seq x y z
N MET A 1 -12.58 12.03 1.24
CA MET A 1 -12.37 11.01 0.22
C MET A 1 -12.86 9.68 0.77
N GLU A 2 -13.44 8.81 -0.04
CA GLU A 2 -13.92 7.53 0.49
C GLU A 2 -12.76 6.58 0.76
N LYS A 3 -12.78 5.85 1.89
CA LYS A 3 -11.68 4.95 2.29
C LYS A 3 -11.41 3.89 1.23
N GLU A 4 -12.43 3.43 0.52
CA GLU A 4 -12.31 2.48 -0.59
C GLU A 4 -11.54 3.05 -1.80
N GLU A 5 -11.64 4.36 -2.06
CA GLU A 5 -10.83 5.01 -3.11
C GLU A 5 -9.34 5.03 -2.72
N VAL A 6 -9.04 5.26 -1.43
CA VAL A 6 -7.67 5.18 -0.89
C VAL A 6 -7.13 3.76 -1.07
N LYS A 7 -7.90 2.74 -0.66
CA LYS A 7 -7.53 1.32 -0.79
C LYS A 7 -7.24 0.96 -2.25
N LYS A 8 -8.12 1.36 -3.16
CA LYS A 8 -7.94 1.13 -4.60
C LYS A 8 -6.64 1.75 -5.10
N LYS A 9 -6.33 3.00 -4.71
CA LYS A 9 -5.09 3.68 -5.10
C LYS A 9 -3.84 3.04 -4.52
N ILE A 10 -3.89 2.58 -3.27
CA ILE A 10 -2.80 1.81 -2.66
C ILE A 10 -2.56 0.52 -3.46
N TYR A 11 -3.62 -0.25 -3.73
CA TYR A 11 -3.49 -1.51 -4.47
C TYR A 11 -2.93 -1.30 -5.89
N GLU A 12 -3.46 -0.32 -6.63
CA GLU A 12 -2.96 0.05 -7.97
C GLU A 12 -1.46 0.41 -7.96
N LEU A 13 -0.99 1.12 -6.92
CA LEU A 13 0.41 1.49 -6.77
C LEU A 13 1.30 0.26 -6.52
N VAL A 14 0.86 -0.66 -5.65
CA VAL A 14 1.59 -1.90 -5.36
C VAL A 14 1.62 -2.78 -6.61
N GLU A 15 0.48 -3.00 -7.25
CA GLU A 15 0.35 -3.79 -8.49
C GLU A 15 1.29 -3.29 -9.60
N LYS A 16 1.30 -1.98 -9.86
CA LYS A 16 2.18 -1.37 -10.87
C LYS A 16 3.67 -1.51 -10.56
N SER A 17 4.01 -1.71 -9.28
CA SER A 17 5.39 -1.84 -8.81
C SER A 17 5.87 -3.29 -8.76
N MET A 18 4.96 -4.28 -8.76
CA MET A 18 5.30 -5.70 -8.77
C MET A 18 6.28 -6.03 -9.91
N GLY A 19 7.34 -6.77 -9.58
CA GLY A 19 8.39 -7.16 -10.53
C GLY A 19 9.35 -6.04 -10.95
N LYS A 20 9.12 -4.79 -10.54
CA LYS A 20 9.99 -3.63 -10.86
C LYS A 20 10.74 -3.11 -9.65
N LYS A 21 10.02 -2.90 -8.54
CA LYS A 21 10.58 -2.43 -7.27
C LYS A 21 9.71 -2.90 -6.10
N LYS A 22 10.35 -3.23 -4.98
CA LYS A 22 9.63 -3.50 -3.73
C LYS A 22 9.33 -2.17 -3.03
N LEU A 23 8.09 -2.01 -2.56
CA LEU A 23 7.64 -0.80 -1.88
C LEU A 23 7.62 -1.00 -0.36
N LYS A 24 8.19 -0.07 0.41
CA LYS A 24 7.98 -0.05 1.86
C LYS A 24 6.63 0.60 2.16
N SER A 25 6.04 0.25 3.31
CA SER A 25 4.81 0.88 3.79
C SER A 25 4.91 2.41 3.88
N SER A 26 6.07 2.92 4.31
CA SER A 26 6.33 4.36 4.40
C SER A 26 6.34 5.07 3.05
N ASP A 27 6.78 4.39 1.99
CA ASP A 27 6.81 4.93 0.63
C ASP A 27 5.40 5.02 0.06
N ILE A 28 4.60 3.97 0.26
CA ILE A 28 3.17 3.96 -0.09
C ILE A 28 2.44 5.09 0.62
N GLN A 29 2.62 5.21 1.94
CA GLN A 29 2.05 6.30 2.74
C GLN A 29 2.44 7.68 2.21
N LYS A 30 3.72 7.87 1.83
CA LYS A 30 4.20 9.14 1.25
C LYS A 30 3.52 9.46 -0.07
N THR A 31 3.53 8.51 -1.01
CA THR A 31 3.07 8.70 -2.37
C THR A 31 1.57 8.97 -2.39
N ILE A 32 0.76 8.10 -1.77
CA ILE A 32 -0.70 8.22 -1.80
C ILE A 32 -1.17 9.48 -1.05
N SER A 33 -0.52 9.83 0.08
CA SER A 33 -0.83 11.05 0.82
C SER A 33 -0.58 12.30 -0.03
N THR A 34 0.52 12.31 -0.80
CA THR A 34 0.86 13.43 -1.69
C THR A 34 -0.09 13.49 -2.89
N ASP A 35 -0.37 12.35 -3.52
CA ASP A 35 -1.20 12.25 -4.72
C ASP A 35 -2.66 12.64 -4.46
N LEU A 36 -3.17 12.36 -3.27
CA LEU A 36 -4.59 12.56 -2.92
C LEU A 36 -4.82 13.72 -1.95
N GLY A 37 -3.76 14.36 -1.44
CA GLY A 37 -3.87 15.49 -0.51
C GLY A 37 -4.45 15.11 0.86
N ILE A 38 -4.22 13.88 1.33
CA ILE A 38 -4.72 13.35 2.61
C ILE A 38 -3.60 13.09 3.61
N SER A 39 -3.94 12.86 4.88
CA SER A 39 -2.94 12.53 5.90
C SER A 39 -2.31 11.15 5.67
N ARG A 40 -1.07 10.97 6.15
CA ARG A 40 -0.41 9.65 6.12
C ARG A 40 -1.10 8.61 7.00
N ASP A 41 -1.76 9.04 8.06
CA ASP A 41 -2.50 8.16 8.96
C ASP A 41 -3.74 7.57 8.26
N GLU A 42 -4.47 8.37 7.48
CA GLU A 42 -5.57 7.87 6.63
C GLU A 42 -5.08 6.81 5.62
N VAL A 43 -3.92 7.03 4.99
CA VAL A 43 -3.31 6.04 4.08
C VAL A 43 -2.90 4.78 4.83
N LYS A 44 -2.32 4.93 6.03
CA LYS A 44 -1.87 3.82 6.87
C LYS A 44 -3.05 2.96 7.30
N ASP A 45 -4.17 3.56 7.68
CA ASP A 45 -5.38 2.84 8.06
C ASP A 45 -6.00 2.09 6.88
N ALA A 46 -6.04 2.72 5.69
CA ALA A 46 -6.49 2.03 4.48
C ALA A 46 -5.54 0.90 4.04
N LEU A 47 -4.23 1.08 4.19
CA LEU A 47 -3.25 0.04 3.93
C LEU A 47 -3.42 -1.13 4.90
N LYS A 48 -3.64 -0.85 6.19
CA LYS A 48 -3.87 -1.88 7.21
C LYS A 48 -5.09 -2.72 6.87
N ASP A 49 -6.20 -2.10 6.49
CA ASP A 49 -7.38 -2.83 6.05
C ASP A 49 -7.06 -3.79 4.89
N LEU A 50 -6.27 -3.38 3.89
CA LEU A 50 -5.88 -4.26 2.77
C LEU A 50 -5.02 -5.45 3.22
N ILE A 51 -4.20 -5.27 4.25
CA ILE A 51 -3.41 -6.34 4.86
C ILE A 51 -4.33 -7.29 5.63
N ASP A 52 -5.24 -6.75 6.45
CA ASP A 52 -6.20 -7.52 7.25
C ASP A 52 -7.20 -8.30 6.36
N GLU A 53 -7.58 -7.73 5.21
CA GLU A 53 -8.37 -8.38 4.15
C GLU A 53 -7.58 -9.44 3.36
N GLY A 54 -6.27 -9.54 3.56
CA GLY A 54 -5.38 -10.45 2.83
C GLY A 54 -5.15 -10.07 1.36
N LYS A 55 -5.55 -8.86 0.93
CA LYS A 55 -5.30 -8.35 -0.44
C LYS A 55 -3.86 -7.96 -0.65
N LEU A 56 -3.19 -7.53 0.41
CA LEU A 56 -1.77 -7.21 0.45
C LEU A 56 -1.13 -7.98 1.61
N ILE A 57 0.17 -8.21 1.54
CA ILE A 57 0.94 -8.84 2.62
C ILE A 57 2.23 -8.08 2.87
N TYR A 58 2.76 -8.24 4.08
CA TYR A 58 4.14 -7.89 4.38
C TYR A 58 5.08 -9.03 4.01
N THR A 59 6.16 -8.71 3.31
CA THR A 59 7.26 -9.63 3.02
C THR A 59 8.58 -9.06 3.55
N TYR A 60 9.54 -9.95 3.84
CA TYR A 60 10.84 -9.56 4.38
C TYR A 60 11.99 -9.97 3.45
N PHE A 61 12.74 -8.98 2.98
CA PHE A 61 13.90 -9.15 2.11
C PHE A 61 15.03 -8.20 2.51
N GLY A 62 15.54 -8.33 3.75
CA GLY A 62 16.47 -7.34 4.34
C GLY A 62 15.79 -6.03 4.75
N GLY A 63 14.45 -6.04 4.79
CA GLY A 63 13.57 -4.94 5.11
C GLY A 63 12.11 -5.37 4.87
N SER A 64 11.15 -4.66 5.46
CA SER A 64 9.73 -4.95 5.30
C SER A 64 9.14 -4.24 4.09
N PHE A 65 8.53 -5.02 3.20
CA PHE A 65 7.90 -4.55 1.97
C PHE A 65 6.43 -4.96 1.92
N VAL A 66 5.64 -4.26 1.11
CA VAL A 66 4.24 -4.58 0.84
C VAL A 66 4.15 -5.16 -0.56
N GLU A 67 3.55 -6.34 -0.67
CA GLU A 67 3.38 -7.07 -1.94
C GLU A 67 1.96 -7.64 -2.05
N ILE A 68 1.57 -8.01 -3.28
CA ILE A 68 0.36 -8.80 -3.51
C ILE A 68 0.69 -10.27 -3.15
N PRO A 69 -0.18 -10.97 -2.40
CA PRO A 69 0.06 -12.37 -2.06
C PRO A 69 0.31 -13.23 -3.31
N PRO A 70 1.27 -14.17 -3.26
CA PRO A 70 1.42 -15.15 -4.32
C PRO A 70 0.16 -16.02 -4.44
N LYS A 71 -0.11 -16.52 -5.66
CA LYS A 71 -1.17 -17.50 -5.90
C LYS A 71 -0.83 -18.86 -5.31
#